data_AF-A0A699TDZ4-F1
#
_entry.id   AF-A0A699TDZ4-F1
#
_cell.length_a   1.000
_cell.length_b   1.000
_cell.length_c   1.000
_cell.angle_alpha   90.00
_cell.angle_beta   90.00
_cell.angle_gamma   90.00
#
_symmetry.space_group_name_H-M   'P 1'
#
loop_
_entity.id
_entity.type
_entity.pdbx_description
1 polymer ?
#
loop_
_entity_poly.entity_id
_entity_poly.type
_entity_poly.pdbx_seq_one_letter_code
_entity_poly.pdbx_strand_id
1 'polypeptide(L)'
;MTVIKNDENELVPTRLVTGWRVCIEYRKLNEAIRKDHFLLPFMDQMLERLAGNEYYYFVDGFSGYFQIPIDLKDQEKTTFTCPYGTFAYKRMPFGLCNAPRTFRRCMMAIFHDMIEK
;
A
#
# COMPACT_ATOMS: atom_id res chain seq x y z
N MET A 1 15.22 -9.93 -13.66
CA MET A 1 14.47 -11.03 -13.03
C MET A 1 15.24 -12.30 -13.37
N THR A 2 15.66 -13.07 -12.38
CA THR A 2 16.42 -14.31 -12.55
C THR A 2 15.51 -15.47 -12.19
N VAL A 3 15.48 -16.53 -12.99
CA VAL A 3 14.68 -17.72 -12.66
C VAL A 3 15.60 -18.71 -11.98
N ILE A 4 15.27 -19.09 -10.74
CA ILE A 4 16.02 -20.10 -9.96
C ILE A 4 15.11 -21.30 -9.70
N LYS A 5 15.70 -22.48 -9.54
CA LYS A 5 14.95 -23.66 -9.08
C LYS A 5 14.85 -23.64 -7.55
N ASN A 6 13.65 -23.83 -7.01
CA ASN A 6 13.45 -24.06 -5.58
C ASN A 6 13.85 -25.51 -5.18
N ASP A 7 13.73 -25.84 -3.90
CA ASP A 7 14.05 -27.16 -3.36
C ASP A 7 13.11 -28.26 -3.91
N GLU A 8 11.95 -27.88 -4.44
CA GLU A 8 10.98 -28.76 -5.11
C GLU A 8 11.19 -28.81 -6.63
N ASN A 9 12.32 -28.26 -7.11
CA ASN A 9 12.74 -28.23 -8.52
C ASN A 9 11.85 -27.36 -9.44
N GLU A 10 10.96 -26.55 -8.87
CA GLU A 10 10.10 -25.61 -9.58
C GLU A 10 10.87 -24.33 -9.95
N LEU A 11 10.58 -23.78 -11.12
CA LEU A 11 11.19 -22.55 -11.60
C LEU A 11 10.51 -21.33 -10.97
N VAL A 12 11.15 -20.76 -9.95
CA VAL A 12 10.65 -19.57 -9.26
C VAL A 12 11.35 -18.32 -9.80
N PRO A 13 10.60 -17.32 -10.30
CA PRO A 13 11.17 -16.03 -10.66
C PRO A 13 11.60 -15.30 -9.39
N THR A 14 12.90 -15.10 -9.23
CA THR A 14 13.48 -14.31 -8.15
C THR A 14 14.02 -12.98 -8.66
N ARG A 15 13.94 -11.96 -7.80
CA ARG A 15 14.59 -10.67 -8.05
C ARG A 15 15.91 -10.67 -7.29
N LEU A 16 16.93 -10.05 -7.89
CA LEU A 16 18.17 -9.75 -7.18
C LEU A 16 17.83 -8.96 -5.92
N VAL A 17 18.36 -9.39 -4.78
CA VAL A 17 18.15 -8.72 -3.49
C VAL A 17 18.95 -7.43 -3.50
N THR A 18 18.27 -6.30 -3.69
CA THR A 18 18.88 -4.96 -3.71
C THR A 18 18.96 -4.32 -2.32
N GLY A 19 18.35 -4.93 -1.30
CA GLY A 19 18.37 -4.46 0.08
C GLY A 19 17.36 -5.19 0.96
N TRP A 20 17.44 -4.97 2.27
CA TRP A 20 16.52 -5.51 3.26
C TRP A 20 15.31 -4.60 3.43
N ARG A 21 14.13 -5.19 3.60
CA ARG A 21 12.88 -4.46 3.90
C ARG A 21 12.34 -4.95 5.23
N VAL A 22 11.95 -3.99 6.08
CA VAL A 22 11.27 -4.32 7.34
C VAL A 22 9.83 -4.72 7.02
N CYS A 23 9.47 -5.95 7.35
CA CYS A 23 8.13 -6.50 7.20
C CYS A 23 7.59 -6.84 8.58
N ILE A 24 6.53 -6.14 9.00
CA ILE A 24 5.90 -6.39 10.29
C ILE A 24 4.65 -7.21 10.09
N GLU A 25 4.50 -8.22 10.92
CA GLU A 25 3.40 -9.15 10.83
C GLU A 25 2.13 -8.61 11.50
N TYR A 26 1.30 -7.92 10.72
CA TYR A 26 0.01 -7.38 11.19
C TYR A 26 -1.18 -8.32 10.99
N ARG A 27 -0.97 -9.63 10.77
CA ARG A 27 -2.09 -10.58 10.47
C ARG A 27 -3.19 -10.55 11.53
N LYS A 28 -2.83 -10.75 12.80
CA LYS A 28 -3.76 -10.71 13.93
C LYS A 28 -4.42 -9.34 14.09
N LEU A 29 -3.65 -8.27 13.91
CA LEU A 29 -4.18 -6.90 13.97
C LEU A 29 -5.22 -6.67 12.86
N ASN A 30 -4.94 -7.12 11.65
CA ASN A 30 -5.82 -6.98 10.50
C ASN A 30 -7.12 -7.78 10.62
N GLU A 31 -7.12 -8.90 11.34
CA GLU A 31 -8.32 -9.67 11.65
C GLU A 31 -9.22 -8.94 12.64
N ALA A 32 -8.63 -8.24 13.62
CA ALA A 32 -9.37 -7.47 14.62
C ALA A 32 -9.87 -6.11 14.10
N ILE A 33 -9.20 -5.53 13.10
CA ILE A 33 -9.59 -4.25 12.52
C ILE A 33 -10.86 -4.40 11.66
N ARG A 34 -11.82 -3.51 11.87
CA ARG A 34 -12.96 -3.36 10.96
C ARG A 34 -12.46 -2.97 9.58
N LYS A 35 -12.70 -3.84 8.60
CA LYS A 35 -12.40 -3.57 7.18
C LYS A 35 -13.27 -2.41 6.72
N ASP A 36 -12.61 -1.34 6.28
CA ASP A 36 -13.29 -0.20 5.69
C ASP A 36 -13.94 -0.66 4.38
N HIS A 37 -15.15 -0.19 4.05
CA HIS A 37 -15.90 -0.48 2.82
C HIS A 37 -15.89 0.75 1.89
N PHE A 38 -14.80 0.94 1.16
CA PHE A 38 -14.65 1.92 0.11
C PHE A 38 -14.82 1.26 -1.25
N LEU A 39 -15.69 1.83 -2.08
CA LEU A 39 -15.90 1.38 -3.44
C LEU A 39 -14.75 1.89 -4.31
N LEU A 40 -14.09 0.95 -4.96
CA LEU A 40 -13.15 1.25 -6.03
C LEU A 40 -13.99 1.43 -7.31
N PRO A 41 -13.93 2.55 -8.05
CA PRO A 41 -14.53 2.62 -9.37
C PRO A 41 -13.99 1.49 -10.24
N PHE A 42 -14.88 1.02 -11.12
CA PHE A 42 -14.59 -0.03 -12.08
C PHE A 42 -13.49 0.44 -13.04
N MET A 43 -12.65 -0.50 -13.48
CA MET A 43 -11.57 -0.18 -14.41
C MET A 43 -12.11 0.38 -15.72
N ASP A 44 -13.24 -0.14 -16.21
CA ASP A 44 -13.86 0.33 -17.46
C ASP A 44 -14.23 1.81 -17.39
N GLN A 45 -14.79 2.26 -16.27
CA GLN A 45 -15.11 3.68 -16.05
C GLN A 45 -13.86 4.56 -16.05
N MET A 46 -12.73 4.05 -15.55
CA MET A 46 -11.45 4.78 -15.62
C MET A 46 -10.89 4.82 -17.04
N LEU A 47 -10.99 3.71 -17.78
CA LEU A 47 -10.52 3.62 -19.17
C LEU A 47 -11.33 4.50 -20.10
N GLU A 48 -12.64 4.55 -19.95
CA GLU A 48 -13.51 5.46 -20.72
C GLU A 48 -13.13 6.92 -20.52
N ARG A 49 -12.78 7.33 -19.29
CA ARG A 49 -12.31 8.69 -19.00
C ARG A 49 -10.93 8.98 -19.58
N LEU A 50 -10.06 7.97 -19.65
CA LEU A 50 -8.74 8.11 -20.26
C LEU A 50 -8.82 8.13 -21.79
N ALA A 51 -9.79 7.45 -22.39
CA ALA A 51 -9.92 7.32 -23.83
C ALA A 51 -10.02 8.69 -24.54
N GLY A 52 -9.37 8.80 -25.69
CA GLY A 52 -9.38 10.02 -26.51
C GLY A 52 -8.31 11.06 -26.15
N ASN A 53 -7.50 10.83 -25.12
CA ASN A 53 -6.34 11.67 -24.82
C ASN A 53 -5.12 11.27 -25.67
N GLU A 54 -4.37 12.27 -26.14
CA GLU A 54 -3.17 12.09 -26.98
C GLU A 54 -1.93 11.70 -26.14
N TYR A 55 -1.87 12.13 -24.88
CA TYR A 55 -0.73 11.91 -23.98
C TYR A 55 -1.19 11.33 -22.64
N TYR A 56 -0.39 10.40 -22.11
CA TYR A 56 -0.62 9.76 -20.82
C TYR A 56 0.63 9.85 -19.94
N TYR A 57 0.43 10.14 -18.67
CA TYR A 57 1.50 10.19 -17.67
C TYR A 57 1.19 9.22 -16.53
N PHE A 58 2.19 8.42 -16.15
CA PHE A 58 2.13 7.55 -14.99
C PHE A 58 2.95 8.17 -13.86
N VAL A 59 2.30 8.50 -12.76
CA VAL A 59 2.93 9.07 -11.58
C VAL A 59 2.90 8.02 -10.46
N ASP A 60 4.09 7.63 -9.98
CA ASP A 60 4.19 6.70 -8.85
C ASP A 60 4.28 7.45 -7.52
N GLY A 61 3.41 7.06 -6.58
CA GLY A 61 3.41 7.58 -5.21
C GLY A 61 4.47 6.89 -4.36
N PHE A 62 5.76 7.13 -4.65
CA PHE A 62 6.87 6.44 -3.98
C PHE A 62 6.75 6.54 -2.45
N SER A 63 6.77 5.40 -1.77
CA SER A 63 6.59 5.30 -0.32
C SER A 63 5.34 6.05 0.20
N GLY A 64 4.28 6.15 -0.62
CA GLY A 64 3.13 7.01 -0.36
C GLY A 64 2.40 6.72 0.94
N TYR A 65 2.37 5.46 1.40
CA TYR A 65 1.78 5.12 2.71
C TYR A 65 2.52 5.81 3.86
N PHE A 66 3.85 5.88 3.84
CA PHE A 66 4.64 6.53 4.89
C PHE A 66 4.47 8.05 4.95
N GLN A 67 3.75 8.65 4.00
CA GLN A 67 3.41 10.07 4.04
C GLN A 67 2.11 10.32 4.84
N ILE A 68 1.22 9.33 4.92
CA ILE A 68 -0.08 9.47 5.59
C ILE A 68 0.07 9.29 7.11
N PRO A 69 -0.35 10.26 7.94
CA PRO A 69 -0.33 10.14 9.39
C PRO A 69 -1.35 9.11 9.89
N ILE A 70 -0.98 8.37 10.94
CA ILE A 70 -1.93 7.55 11.71
C ILE A 70 -2.49 8.42 12.84
N ASP A 71 -3.79 8.26 13.11
CA ASP A 71 -4.45 8.88 14.27
C ASP A 71 -3.67 8.56 15.55
N LEU A 72 -3.45 9.55 16.41
CA LEU A 72 -2.73 9.41 17.68
C LEU A 72 -3.22 8.22 18.51
N LYS A 73 -4.53 7.94 18.50
CA LYS A 73 -5.13 6.82 19.25
C LYS A 73 -4.85 5.45 18.64
N ASP A 74 -4.51 5.39 17.37
CA ASP A 74 -4.27 4.15 16.63
C ASP A 74 -2.77 3.84 16.47
N GLN A 75 -1.88 4.78 16.78
CA GLN A 75 -0.43 4.58 16.68
C GLN A 75 0.04 3.41 17.53
N GLU A 76 -0.46 3.28 18.76
CA GLU A 76 -0.13 2.17 19.68
C GLU A 76 -0.49 0.79 19.11
N LYS A 77 -1.48 0.70 18.21
CA LYS A 77 -1.88 -0.57 17.58
C LYS A 77 -0.87 -1.04 16.55
N THR A 78 -0.05 -0.11 16.03
CA THR A 78 1.03 -0.40 15.08
C THR A 78 2.38 -0.68 15.77
N THR A 79 2.33 -0.97 17.06
CA THR A 79 3.53 -1.28 17.84
C THR A 79 4.13 -2.60 17.40
N PHE A 80 5.46 -2.61 17.27
CA PHE A 80 6.25 -3.81 17.02
C PHE A 80 7.45 -3.84 17.95
N THR A 81 7.91 -5.05 18.27
CA THR A 81 9.08 -5.27 19.10
C THR A 81 10.21 -5.84 18.24
N CYS A 82 11.39 -5.25 18.38
CA CYS A 82 12.62 -5.78 17.82
C CYS A 82 13.70 -5.86 18.93
N PRO A 83 14.87 -6.46 18.69
CA PRO A 83 15.93 -6.57 19.70
C PRO A 83 16.39 -5.23 20.31
N TYR A 84 16.12 -4.12 19.63
CA TYR A 84 16.50 -2.77 20.04
C TYR A 84 15.41 -2.05 20.86
N GLY A 85 14.24 -2.67 21.03
CA GLY A 85 13.13 -2.11 21.79
C GLY A 85 11.78 -2.23 21.09
N THR A 86 10.81 -1.55 21.67
CA THR A 86 9.43 -1.51 21.19
C THR A 86 9.14 -0.14 20.58
N PHE A 87 8.68 -0.15 19.33
CA PHE A 87 8.46 1.06 18.54
C PHE A 87 7.05 1.06 17.95
N ALA A 88 6.47 2.24 17.76
CA ALA A 88 5.18 2.44 17.12
C ALA A 88 5.33 3.36 15.90
N TYR A 89 4.52 3.12 14.87
CA TYR A 89 4.52 3.97 13.69
C TYR A 89 3.69 5.23 13.90
N LYS A 90 4.26 6.38 13.51
CA LYS A 90 3.53 7.66 13.40
C LYS A 90 2.85 7.83 12.04
N ARG A 91 3.33 7.10 11.03
CA ARG A 91 2.89 7.13 9.63
C ARG A 91 2.54 5.73 9.17
N MET A 92 1.61 5.60 8.25
CA MET A 92 1.02 4.32 7.89
C MET A 92 2.08 3.31 7.36
N PRO A 93 2.33 2.20 8.08
CA PRO A 93 3.25 1.18 7.61
C PRO A 93 2.61 0.28 6.56
N PHE A 94 3.47 -0.41 5.81
CA PHE A 94 3.06 -1.53 4.98
C PHE A 94 2.49 -2.68 5.84
N GLY A 95 1.54 -3.42 5.27
CA GLY A 95 0.94 -4.60 5.90
C GLY A 95 -0.39 -4.37 6.61
N LEU A 96 -0.85 -3.13 6.79
CA LEU A 96 -2.19 -2.85 7.31
C LEU A 96 -3.28 -3.08 6.25
N CYS A 97 -4.37 -3.75 6.63
CA CYS A 97 -5.46 -4.11 5.71
C CYS A 97 -6.17 -2.89 5.08
N ASN A 98 -6.28 -1.79 5.82
CA ASN A 98 -6.96 -0.57 5.34
C ASN A 98 -6.01 0.42 4.64
N ALA A 99 -4.70 0.16 4.60
CA ALA A 99 -3.73 1.12 4.04
C ALA A 99 -4.01 1.53 2.57
N PRO A 100 -4.26 0.59 1.64
CA PRO A 100 -4.56 0.95 0.25
C PRO A 100 -5.83 1.80 0.11
N ARG A 101 -6.79 1.56 1.00
CA ARG A 101 -8.10 2.23 1.00
C ARG A 101 -7.98 3.67 1.46
N THR A 102 -7.26 3.90 2.56
CA THR A 102 -6.94 5.25 3.05
C THR A 102 -6.10 6.02 2.04
N PHE A 103 -5.09 5.38 1.43
CA PHE A 103 -4.27 6.01 0.41
C PHE A 103 -5.11 6.45 -0.80
N ARG A 104 -6.02 5.60 -1.27
CA ARG A 104 -6.92 5.95 -2.36
C ARG A 104 -7.83 7.14 -2.03
N ARG A 105 -8.42 7.19 -0.82
CA ARG A 105 -9.20 8.35 -0.37
C ARG A 105 -8.37 9.63 -0.36
N CYS A 106 -7.13 9.54 0.11
CA CYS A 106 -6.20 10.68 0.11
C CYS A 106 -5.94 11.18 -1.32
N MET A 107 -5.65 10.27 -2.26
CA MET A 107 -5.44 10.64 -3.67
C MET A 107 -6.70 11.26 -4.28
N MET A 108 -7.90 10.71 -4.02
CA MET A 108 -9.15 11.29 -4.52
C MET A 108 -9.45 12.67 -3.93
N ALA A 109 -9.09 12.92 -2.66
CA ALA A 109 -9.24 14.23 -2.04
C ALA A 109 -8.26 15.25 -2.62
N ILE A 110 -7.01 14.86 -2.90
CA ILE A 110 -5.99 15.75 -3.48
C ILE A 110 -6.32 16.10 -4.93
N PHE A 111 -6.77 15.12 -5.71
CA PHE A 111 -7.06 15.27 -7.14
C PHE A 111 -8.55 15.50 -7.43
N HIS A 112 -9.34 15.85 -6.42
CA HIS A 112 -10.80 16.00 -6.52
C HIS A 112 -11.20 16.85 -7.73
N ASP A 113 -10.61 18.04 -7.85
CA ASP A 113 -10.91 19.01 -8.91
C ASP A 113 -10.46 18.57 -10.31
N MET A 114 -9.60 17.56 -10.39
CA MET A 114 -9.10 16.99 -11.64
C MET A 114 -9.88 15.74 -12.08
N ILE A 115 -10.64 15.11 -11.18
CA ILE A 115 -11.36 13.85 -11.42
C ILE A 115 -12.81 14.09 -11.88
N GLU A 116 -13.41 15.24 -11.55
CA GLU A 116 -14.81 15.57 -11.85
C GLU A 116 -15.02 16.44 -13.11
N LYS A 117 -13.97 16.63 -13.92
CA LYS A 117 -14.10 17.29 -15.24
C LYS A 117 -14.55 16.32 -16.33
#